data_AF-A2A825-F1
#
_entry.id   AF-A2A825-F1
#
_cell.length_a   1.000
_cell.length_b   1.000
_cell.length_c   1.000
_cell.angle_alpha   90.00
_cell.angle_beta   90.00
_cell.angle_gamma   90.00
#
_symmetry.space_group_name_H-M   'P 1'
#
loop_
_entity.id
_entity.type
_entity.pdbx_description
1 polymer ?
#
loop_
_entity_poly.entity_id
_entity_poly.type
_entity_poly.pdbx_seq_one_letter_code
_entity_poly.pdbx_strand_id
1 'polypeptide(L)'
;MARPPMHGSVIVPDWHETVEGKEYLACILRKNRRREFGLLERPVLPPSVVIDTASYKIFVSGKSGVGKTALVAKLAGLEVPIVHHETTGIQTTVVFWPAKLKASDCVVMFRFEFWDCGESALKKFDHMLPACKENADAFLFLFSFTDRASFEDLPGQLTRVAGEAPGLVKIVIGSKFDQYMHTDVPARDLTAFRQAWELPLFRVKSVPGRRLADGRTLDGRAGLADTAHVLNGLAEQLWHQDQVAAGLLPSSPESAPG
;
A
#
# COMPACT_ATOMS: atom_id res chain seq x y z
N MET A 1 7.34 12.80 14.63
CA MET A 1 7.29 12.29 13.24
C MET A 1 7.33 13.47 12.29
N ALA A 2 8.02 13.37 11.15
CA ALA A 2 7.92 14.39 10.11
C ALA A 2 6.50 14.42 9.55
N ARG A 3 6.01 15.61 9.20
CA ARG A 3 4.70 15.75 8.57
C ARG A 3 4.68 14.92 7.27
N PRO A 4 3.64 14.13 7.00
CA PRO A 4 3.56 13.35 5.77
C PRO A 4 3.63 14.28 4.55
N PRO A 5 4.33 13.88 3.47
CA PRO A 5 4.40 14.69 2.26
C PRO A 5 3.01 14.88 1.66
N MET A 6 2.80 16.03 1.01
CA MET A 6 1.59 16.25 0.23
C MET A 6 1.53 15.25 -0.92
N HIS A 7 0.33 14.76 -1.24
CA HIS A 7 0.14 13.87 -2.40
C HIS A 7 0.66 14.51 -3.69
N GLY A 8 1.47 13.77 -4.46
CA GLY A 8 2.07 14.24 -5.72
C GLY A 8 3.28 15.18 -5.56
N SER A 9 3.83 15.30 -4.34
CA SER A 9 5.00 16.15 -4.07
C SER A 9 6.34 15.43 -4.26
N VAL A 10 6.36 14.11 -4.11
CA VAL A 10 7.60 13.31 -4.15
C VAL A 10 7.70 12.53 -5.45
N ILE A 11 6.60 11.92 -5.89
CA ILE A 11 6.54 11.12 -7.11
C ILE A 11 5.85 11.92 -8.22
N VAL A 12 6.36 11.82 -9.45
CA VAL A 12 5.72 12.43 -10.62
C VAL A 12 4.36 11.75 -10.86
N PRO A 13 3.23 12.47 -10.73
CA PRO A 13 1.91 11.90 -10.93
C PRO A 13 1.76 11.34 -12.34
N ASP A 14 1.05 10.23 -12.47
CA ASP A 14 0.70 9.59 -13.76
C ASP A 14 1.88 9.26 -14.69
N TRP A 15 3.13 9.31 -14.19
CA TRP A 15 4.32 9.00 -14.99
C TRP A 15 4.26 7.59 -15.59
N HIS A 16 3.66 6.65 -14.87
CA HIS A 16 3.40 5.28 -15.31
C HIS A 16 2.57 5.18 -16.61
N GLU A 17 1.83 6.24 -16.99
CA GLU A 17 1.07 6.31 -18.23
C GLU A 17 1.87 6.86 -19.43
N THR A 18 3.02 7.50 -19.16
CA THR A 18 3.90 8.05 -20.20
C THR A 18 4.56 6.93 -21.02
N VAL A 19 5.14 7.29 -22.17
CA VAL A 19 5.90 6.33 -23.00
C VAL A 19 7.07 5.75 -22.21
N GLU A 20 7.87 6.62 -21.57
CA GLU A 20 8.99 6.23 -20.70
C GLU A 20 8.51 5.29 -19.57
N GLY A 21 7.49 5.71 -18.80
CA GLY A 21 6.97 4.89 -17.69
C GLY A 21 6.47 3.51 -18.14
N LYS A 22 5.84 3.43 -19.32
CA LYS A 22 5.39 2.16 -19.91
C LYS A 22 6.54 1.22 -20.27
N GLU A 23 7.71 1.74 -20.65
CA GLU A 23 8.91 0.94 -20.90
C GLU A 23 9.44 0.33 -19.60
N TYR A 24 9.52 1.13 -18.53
CA TYR A 24 9.90 0.61 -17.20
C TYR A 24 8.89 -0.42 -16.68
N LEU A 25 7.59 -0.19 -16.86
CA LEU A 25 6.55 -1.13 -16.46
C LEU A 25 6.55 -2.43 -17.27
N ALA A 26 7.22 -2.49 -18.42
CA ALA A 26 7.34 -3.71 -19.20
C ALA A 26 8.06 -4.83 -18.43
N CYS A 27 8.94 -4.51 -17.46
CA CYS A 27 9.65 -5.53 -16.68
C CYS A 27 8.75 -6.28 -15.67
N ILE A 28 7.65 -5.65 -15.25
CA ILE A 28 6.65 -6.24 -14.33
C ILE A 28 5.40 -6.73 -15.05
N LEU A 29 5.36 -6.60 -16.38
CA LEU A 29 4.32 -7.13 -17.24
C LEU A 29 4.85 -8.29 -18.09
N ARG A 30 4.05 -9.33 -18.27
CA ARG A 30 4.32 -10.41 -19.24
C ARG A 30 3.06 -10.68 -20.05
N LYS A 31 3.12 -10.45 -21.37
CA LYS A 31 1.95 -10.56 -22.27
C LYS A 31 0.73 -9.78 -21.74
N ASN A 32 0.95 -8.53 -21.33
CA ASN A 32 -0.05 -7.66 -20.68
C ASN A 32 -0.67 -8.19 -19.38
N ARG A 33 -0.07 -9.19 -18.71
CA ARG A 33 -0.44 -9.59 -17.34
C ARG A 33 0.59 -9.07 -16.35
N ARG A 34 0.17 -8.77 -15.12
CA ARG A 34 1.10 -8.53 -14.01
C ARG A 34 1.84 -9.83 -13.69
N ARG A 35 3.18 -9.77 -13.63
CA ARG A 35 3.97 -10.91 -13.14
C ARG A 35 3.82 -11.00 -11.62
N GLU A 36 3.57 -12.21 -11.16
CA GLU A 36 3.79 -12.59 -9.78
C GLU A 36 5.28 -12.86 -9.59
N PHE A 37 5.84 -12.36 -8.49
CA PHE A 37 7.25 -12.49 -8.15
C PHE A 37 7.40 -13.27 -6.85
N GLY A 38 8.30 -14.26 -6.85
CA GLY A 38 8.76 -14.89 -5.62
C GLY A 38 9.55 -13.91 -4.74
N LEU A 39 9.74 -14.25 -3.46
CA LEU A 39 10.44 -13.39 -2.48
C LEU A 39 11.85 -12.96 -2.91
N LEU A 40 12.55 -13.86 -3.62
CA LEU A 40 13.91 -13.67 -4.13
C LEU A 40 13.95 -13.23 -5.60
N GLU A 41 12.81 -13.25 -6.28
CA GLU A 41 12.74 -12.87 -7.69
C GLU A 41 12.83 -11.36 -7.86
N ARG A 42 13.39 -10.94 -9.00
CA ARG A 42 13.49 -9.52 -9.38
C ARG A 42 13.05 -9.33 -10.82
N PRO A 43 12.45 -8.19 -11.18
CA PRO A 43 12.19 -7.84 -12.58
C PRO A 43 13.50 -7.80 -13.36
N VAL A 44 13.49 -8.38 -14.55
CA VAL A 44 14.64 -8.28 -15.46
C VAL A 44 14.45 -7.03 -16.30
N LEU A 45 15.36 -6.07 -16.12
CA LEU A 45 15.37 -4.83 -16.88
C LEU A 45 16.30 -4.97 -18.10
N PRO A 46 16.06 -4.19 -19.17
CA PRO A 46 17.00 -4.11 -20.28
C PRO A 46 18.39 -3.67 -19.79
N PRO A 47 19.50 -4.15 -20.39
CA PRO A 47 20.86 -3.81 -19.94
C PRO A 47 21.18 -2.31 -19.94
N SER A 48 20.49 -1.54 -20.76
CA SER A 48 20.63 -0.08 -20.85
C SER A 48 19.93 0.68 -19.71
N VAL A 49 19.11 0.00 -18.90
CA VAL A 49 18.32 0.61 -17.82
C VAL A 49 18.93 0.23 -16.49
N VAL A 50 19.66 1.18 -15.88
CA VAL A 50 20.15 1.07 -14.51
C VAL A 50 19.18 1.82 -13.60
N ILE A 51 18.67 1.14 -12.59
CA ILE A 51 17.72 1.71 -11.63
C ILE A 51 18.02 1.19 -10.23
N ASP A 52 18.00 2.09 -9.25
CA ASP A 52 18.13 1.71 -7.85
C ASP A 52 16.83 1.07 -7.34
N THR A 53 16.96 0.15 -6.39
CA THR A 53 15.80 -0.52 -5.77
C THR A 53 15.70 -0.13 -4.30
N ALA A 54 14.59 0.50 -3.94
CA ALA A 54 14.22 0.77 -2.55
C ALA A 54 13.27 -0.33 -2.06
N SER A 55 13.61 -1.03 -0.98
CA SER A 55 12.85 -2.20 -0.49
C SER A 55 12.19 -1.89 0.84
N TYR A 56 10.89 -2.19 0.95
CA TYR A 56 10.10 -1.88 2.14
C TYR A 56 9.25 -3.07 2.59
N LYS A 57 9.30 -3.41 3.88
CA LYS A 57 8.39 -4.35 4.54
C LYS A 57 7.16 -3.60 5.04
N ILE A 58 5.99 -4.05 4.63
CA ILE A 58 4.72 -3.38 4.91
C ILE A 58 3.75 -4.36 5.55
N PHE A 59 3.38 -4.13 6.80
CA PHE A 59 2.37 -4.96 7.45
C PHE A 59 0.95 -4.41 7.23
N VAL A 60 0.03 -5.29 6.83
CA VAL A 60 -1.37 -4.99 6.56
C VAL A 60 -2.22 -5.43 7.74
N SER A 61 -2.79 -4.47 8.45
CA SER A 61 -3.63 -4.68 9.63
C SER A 61 -5.08 -4.25 9.39
N GLY A 62 -6.02 -4.84 10.12
CA GLY A 62 -7.45 -4.63 9.92
C GLY A 62 -8.28 -5.78 10.46
N LYS A 63 -9.57 -5.54 10.70
CA LYS A 63 -10.49 -6.59 11.17
C LYS A 63 -10.61 -7.76 10.18
N SER A 64 -11.10 -8.91 10.63
CA SER A 64 -11.52 -9.97 9.70
C SER A 64 -12.55 -9.45 8.70
N GLY A 65 -12.49 -9.88 7.44
CA GLY A 65 -13.47 -9.52 6.41
C GLY A 65 -13.38 -8.10 5.82
N VAL A 66 -12.45 -7.25 6.29
CA VAL A 66 -12.26 -5.89 5.74
C VAL A 66 -11.57 -5.87 4.39
N GLY A 67 -11.08 -7.01 3.87
CA GLY A 67 -10.48 -7.10 2.53
C GLY A 67 -8.96 -6.86 2.48
N LYS A 68 -8.21 -7.26 3.51
CA LYS A 68 -6.73 -7.20 3.52
C LYS A 68 -6.10 -8.00 2.39
N THR A 69 -6.44 -9.29 2.31
CA THR A 69 -5.97 -10.20 1.26
C THR A 69 -6.42 -9.74 -0.12
N ALA A 70 -7.65 -9.23 -0.23
CA ALA A 70 -8.17 -8.65 -1.47
C ALA A 70 -7.40 -7.41 -1.93
N LEU A 71 -7.00 -6.52 -1.00
CA LEU A 71 -6.14 -5.38 -1.30
C LEU A 71 -4.77 -5.86 -1.82
N VAL A 72 -4.11 -6.75 -1.08
CA VAL A 72 -2.77 -7.24 -1.45
C VAL A 72 -2.78 -7.92 -2.81
N ALA A 73 -3.76 -8.79 -3.06
CA ALA A 73 -3.96 -9.42 -4.36
C ALA A 73 -4.14 -8.36 -5.47
N LYS A 74 -4.97 -7.34 -5.22
CA LYS A 74 -5.21 -6.27 -6.19
C LYS A 74 -3.94 -5.48 -6.51
N LEU A 75 -3.18 -5.07 -5.49
CA LEU A 75 -1.91 -4.35 -5.67
C LEU A 75 -0.86 -5.20 -6.42
N ALA A 76 -0.85 -6.51 -6.21
CA ALA A 76 0.00 -7.43 -6.95
C ALA A 76 -0.46 -7.68 -8.40
N GLY A 77 -1.71 -7.35 -8.72
CA GLY A 77 -2.32 -7.66 -10.02
C GLY A 77 -2.77 -9.12 -10.13
N LEU A 78 -3.07 -9.74 -8.99
CA LEU A 78 -3.63 -11.08 -8.87
C LEU A 78 -5.16 -11.02 -8.86
N GLU A 79 -5.80 -12.19 -9.00
CA GLU A 79 -7.25 -12.30 -8.90
C GLU A 79 -7.71 -11.92 -7.48
N VAL A 80 -8.68 -11.01 -7.40
CA VAL A 80 -9.23 -10.57 -6.12
C VAL A 80 -10.19 -11.65 -5.61
N PRO A 81 -9.98 -12.21 -4.40
CA PRO A 81 -10.89 -13.22 -3.84
C PRO A 81 -12.31 -12.66 -3.71
N ILE A 82 -13.28 -13.40 -4.27
CA ILE A 82 -14.71 -13.06 -4.21
C ILE A 82 -15.40 -13.60 -2.95
N VAL A 83 -14.82 -14.62 -2.31
CA VAL A 83 -15.31 -15.19 -1.05
C VAL A 83 -14.28 -14.89 0.04
N HIS A 84 -14.76 -14.43 1.20
CA HIS A 84 -13.90 -14.21 2.36
C HIS A 84 -13.51 -15.55 3.00
N HIS A 85 -12.21 -15.79 3.10
CA HIS A 85 -11.63 -16.83 3.93
C HIS A 85 -10.62 -16.16 4.86
N GLU A 86 -10.70 -16.45 6.15
CA GLU A 86 -9.76 -15.89 7.13
C GLU A 86 -8.34 -16.41 6.84
N THR A 87 -7.38 -15.48 6.71
CA THR A 87 -5.97 -15.81 6.52
C THR A 87 -5.42 -16.47 7.77
N THR A 88 -5.06 -17.75 7.69
CA THR A 88 -4.69 -18.59 8.85
C THR A 88 -3.29 -18.34 9.40
N GLY A 89 -2.48 -17.52 8.72
CA GLY A 89 -1.09 -17.23 9.09
C GLY A 89 -0.60 -15.92 8.48
N ILE A 90 0.72 -15.77 8.32
CA ILE A 90 1.33 -14.67 7.59
C ILE A 90 1.44 -15.08 6.11
N GLN A 91 0.88 -14.27 5.22
CA GLN A 91 1.08 -14.36 3.79
C GLN A 91 1.93 -13.19 3.31
N THR A 92 2.98 -13.48 2.55
CA THR A 92 3.89 -12.46 2.02
C THR A 92 3.70 -12.33 0.51
N THR A 93 3.56 -11.09 0.01
CA THR A 93 3.44 -10.81 -1.42
C THR A 93 4.36 -9.67 -1.81
N VAL A 94 5.18 -9.88 -2.85
CA VAL A 94 6.10 -8.87 -3.37
C VAL A 94 5.47 -8.13 -4.54
N VAL A 95 5.51 -6.80 -4.50
CA VAL A 95 5.05 -5.92 -5.56
C VAL A 95 6.18 -4.98 -5.97
N PHE A 96 6.55 -5.04 -7.24
CA PHE A 96 7.48 -4.08 -7.84
C PHE A 96 6.72 -2.94 -8.50
N TRP A 97 7.17 -1.71 -8.26
CA TRP A 97 6.57 -0.50 -8.80
C TRP A 97 7.66 0.52 -9.16
N PRO A 98 8.01 0.69 -10.46
CA PRO A 98 8.88 1.76 -10.89
C PRO A 98 8.14 3.10 -10.82
N ALA A 99 8.75 4.11 -10.23
CA ALA A 99 8.18 5.45 -10.17
C ALA A 99 9.29 6.51 -10.28
N LYS A 100 8.94 7.65 -10.90
CA LYS A 100 9.88 8.76 -11.11
C LYS A 100 9.83 9.74 -9.94
N LEU A 101 10.98 10.04 -9.39
CA LEU A 101 11.15 11.04 -8.33
C LEU A 101 11.10 12.44 -8.93
N LYS A 102 10.30 13.31 -8.32
CA LYS A 102 10.10 14.68 -8.80
C LYS A 102 11.33 15.57 -8.59
N ALA A 103 12.07 15.34 -7.50
CA ALA A 103 13.22 16.17 -7.13
C ALA A 103 14.46 15.92 -8.01
N SER A 104 14.69 14.68 -8.44
CA SER A 104 15.90 14.29 -9.18
C SER A 104 15.65 13.92 -10.64
N ASP A 105 14.38 13.74 -11.04
CA ASP A 105 13.99 13.15 -12.33
C ASP A 105 14.53 11.72 -12.53
N CYS A 106 15.04 11.07 -11.48
CA CYS A 106 15.46 9.68 -11.52
C CYS A 106 14.27 8.75 -11.31
N VAL A 107 14.32 7.57 -11.93
CA VAL A 107 13.39 6.48 -11.64
C VAL A 107 13.95 5.64 -10.49
N VAL A 108 13.10 5.20 -9.57
CA VAL A 108 13.43 4.22 -8.52
C VAL A 108 12.47 3.04 -8.62
N MET A 109 13.00 1.82 -8.47
CA MET A 109 12.21 0.61 -8.38
C MET A 109 11.81 0.40 -6.92
N PHE A 110 10.53 0.59 -6.60
CA PHE A 110 10.02 0.29 -5.27
C PHE A 110 9.67 -1.20 -5.17
N ARG A 111 10.29 -1.91 -4.23
CA ARG A 111 9.97 -3.31 -3.86
C ARG A 111 9.17 -3.29 -2.56
N PHE A 112 7.86 -3.44 -2.68
CA PHE A 112 6.96 -3.55 -1.54
C PHE A 112 6.76 -5.01 -1.18
N GLU A 113 7.10 -5.39 0.05
CA GLU A 113 6.83 -6.70 0.61
C GLU A 113 5.67 -6.61 1.58
N PHE A 114 4.47 -6.96 1.11
CA PHE A 114 3.26 -6.95 1.91
C PHE A 114 3.19 -8.18 2.79
N TRP A 115 3.04 -7.96 4.09
CA TRP A 115 2.77 -8.97 5.10
C TRP A 115 1.29 -8.88 5.47
N ASP A 116 0.48 -9.81 4.98
CA ASP A 116 -0.94 -9.95 5.32
C ASP A 116 -1.10 -11.03 6.40
N CYS A 117 -1.85 -10.72 7.46
CA CYS A 117 -2.15 -11.69 8.50
C CYS A 117 -3.61 -11.56 8.98
N GLY A 118 -4.27 -12.70 9.16
CA GLY A 118 -5.65 -12.73 9.67
C GLY A 118 -5.73 -12.20 11.08
N GLU A 119 -6.81 -11.47 11.38
CA GLU A 119 -6.99 -10.88 12.71
C GLU A 119 -7.10 -11.98 13.78
N SER A 120 -7.76 -13.08 13.42
CA SER A 120 -7.97 -14.22 14.31
C SER A 120 -6.64 -14.91 14.64
N ALA A 121 -5.73 -15.02 13.67
CA ALA A 121 -4.40 -15.56 13.87
C ALA A 121 -3.57 -14.65 14.79
N LEU A 122 -3.63 -13.33 14.58
CA LEU A 122 -2.95 -12.33 15.43
C LEU A 122 -3.43 -12.36 16.88
N LYS A 123 -4.73 -12.65 17.12
CA LYS A 123 -5.29 -12.76 18.47
C LYS A 123 -5.02 -14.11 19.13
N LYS A 124 -4.89 -15.17 18.35
CA LYS A 124 -4.71 -16.54 18.85
C LYS A 124 -3.25 -16.86 19.15
N PHE A 125 -2.32 -16.27 18.41
CA PHE A 125 -0.89 -16.61 18.45
C PHE A 125 -0.05 -15.36 18.71
N ASP A 126 0.45 -15.25 19.95
CA ASP A 126 1.14 -14.05 20.43
C ASP A 126 2.43 -13.70 19.66
N HIS A 127 3.04 -14.68 18.97
CA HIS A 127 4.26 -14.48 18.18
C HIS A 127 4.00 -13.86 16.79
N MET A 128 2.75 -13.87 16.31
CA MET A 128 2.42 -13.43 14.95
C MET A 128 2.56 -11.91 14.78
N LEU A 129 2.00 -11.13 15.71
CA LEU A 129 2.07 -9.67 15.65
C LEU A 129 3.53 -9.16 15.78
N PRO A 130 4.36 -9.65 16.72
CA PRO A 130 5.78 -9.33 16.75
C PRO A 130 6.49 -9.60 15.42
N ALA A 131 6.29 -10.77 14.80
CA ALA A 131 6.93 -11.11 13.53
C ALA A 131 6.51 -10.18 12.37
N CYS A 132 5.23 -9.78 12.35
CA CYS A 132 4.74 -8.78 11.38
C CYS A 132 5.35 -7.39 11.59
N LYS A 133 5.59 -7.00 12.85
CA LYS A 133 6.12 -5.66 13.21
C LYS A 133 7.64 -5.55 13.06
N GLU A 134 8.37 -6.63 13.28
CA GLU A 134 9.82 -6.63 13.25
C GLU A 134 10.34 -6.10 11.91
N ASN A 135 11.16 -5.05 11.94
CA ASN A 135 11.73 -4.39 10.76
C ASN A 135 10.67 -3.96 9.72
N ALA A 136 9.42 -3.71 10.12
CA ALA A 136 8.45 -3.10 9.23
C ALA A 136 8.82 -1.64 8.99
N ASP A 137 8.66 -1.15 7.76
CA ASP A 137 8.84 0.27 7.41
C ASP A 137 7.50 1.02 7.42
N ALA A 138 6.41 0.28 7.18
CA ALA A 138 5.06 0.81 7.11
C ALA A 138 4.00 -0.12 7.69
N PHE A 139 2.92 0.51 8.16
CA PHE A 139 1.66 -0.14 8.51
C PHE A 139 0.51 0.40 7.66
N LEU A 140 -0.23 -0.51 7.02
CA LEU A 140 -1.50 -0.22 6.38
C LEU A 140 -2.63 -0.62 7.32
N PHE A 141 -3.44 0.35 7.74
CA PHE A 141 -4.61 0.14 8.59
C PHE A 141 -5.87 0.14 7.72
N LEU A 142 -6.47 -1.04 7.58
CA LEU A 142 -7.62 -1.23 6.73
C LEU A 142 -8.92 -1.19 7.53
N PHE A 143 -9.86 -0.41 7.01
CA PHE A 143 -11.28 -0.50 7.32
C PHE A 143 -12.06 -0.77 6.03
N SER A 144 -13.32 -1.16 6.16
CA SER A 144 -14.22 -1.32 5.02
C SER A 144 -15.31 -0.25 5.02
N PHE A 145 -15.59 0.32 3.85
CA PHE A 145 -16.69 1.27 3.70
C PHE A 145 -18.05 0.70 4.07
N THR A 146 -18.21 -0.63 4.05
CA THR A 146 -19.45 -1.35 4.41
C THR A 146 -19.40 -1.96 5.82
N ASP A 147 -18.44 -1.56 6.64
CA ASP A 147 -18.30 -2.03 8.02
C ASP A 147 -17.92 -0.86 8.92
N ARG A 148 -18.94 -0.22 9.48
CA ARG A 148 -18.79 0.87 10.47
C ARG A 148 -17.83 0.51 11.60
N ALA A 149 -18.00 -0.69 12.16
CA ALA A 149 -17.25 -1.13 13.32
C ALA A 149 -15.77 -1.29 12.99
N SER A 150 -15.40 -1.61 11.74
CA SER A 150 -14.00 -1.61 11.31
C SER A 150 -13.37 -0.22 11.27
N PHE A 151 -14.15 0.81 10.93
CA PHE A 151 -13.66 2.20 10.92
C PHE A 151 -13.50 2.75 12.32
N GLU A 152 -14.48 2.51 13.20
CA GLU A 152 -14.43 2.94 14.60
C GLU A 152 -13.30 2.28 15.40
N ASP A 153 -12.80 1.12 14.93
CA ASP A 153 -11.68 0.39 15.54
C ASP A 153 -10.30 0.93 15.12
N LEU A 154 -10.20 1.82 14.13
CA LEU A 154 -8.92 2.35 13.63
C LEU A 154 -8.02 2.95 14.76
N PRO A 155 -8.52 3.80 15.68
CA PRO A 155 -7.75 4.28 16.81
C PRO A 155 -7.17 3.16 17.69
N GLY A 156 -7.98 2.13 17.95
CA GLY A 156 -7.59 0.96 18.72
C GLY A 156 -6.50 0.16 18.03
N GLN A 157 -6.59 -0.02 16.71
CA GLN A 157 -5.56 -0.68 15.92
C GLN A 157 -4.27 0.13 15.84
N LEU A 158 -4.35 1.44 15.63
CA LEU A 158 -3.18 2.32 15.61
C LEU A 158 -2.39 2.20 16.91
N THR A 159 -3.09 2.22 18.05
CA THR A 159 -2.49 2.06 19.38
C THR A 159 -1.90 0.67 19.57
N ARG A 160 -2.67 -0.39 19.28
CA ARG A 160 -2.26 -1.79 19.50
C ARG A 160 -1.12 -2.25 18.59
N VAL A 161 -1.16 -1.88 17.32
CA VAL A 161 -0.24 -2.38 16.29
C VAL A 161 0.98 -1.50 16.20
N ALA A 162 0.81 -0.19 15.98
CA ALA A 162 1.96 0.69 15.83
C ALA A 162 2.59 1.04 17.18
N GLY A 163 1.78 1.18 18.23
CA GLY A 163 2.25 1.75 19.49
C GLY A 163 2.97 3.08 19.26
N GLU A 164 4.00 3.32 20.07
CA GLU A 164 4.84 4.52 19.99
C GLU A 164 5.99 4.41 18.98
N ALA A 165 6.08 3.33 18.18
CA ALA A 165 7.23 3.09 17.31
C ALA A 165 7.53 4.31 16.41
N PRO A 166 8.60 5.08 16.70
CA PRO A 166 8.91 6.30 16.00
C PRO A 166 9.45 5.97 14.61
N GLY A 167 9.11 6.81 13.62
CA GLY A 167 9.62 6.68 12.24
C GLY A 167 8.86 5.72 11.33
N LEU A 168 7.88 4.96 11.83
CA LEU A 168 7.07 4.09 10.98
C LEU A 168 6.00 4.86 10.20
N VAL A 169 5.93 4.62 8.90
CA VAL A 169 4.88 5.19 8.04
C VAL A 169 3.55 4.51 8.36
N LYS A 170 2.52 5.30 8.67
CA LYS A 170 1.17 4.80 8.96
C LYS A 170 0.21 5.33 7.89
N ILE A 171 -0.48 4.43 7.20
CA ILE A 171 -1.42 4.79 6.13
C ILE A 171 -2.75 4.08 6.40
N VAL A 172 -3.85 4.78 6.18
CA VAL A 172 -5.20 4.22 6.28
C VAL A 172 -5.71 3.87 4.88
N ILE A 173 -6.36 2.71 4.75
CA ILE A 173 -7.01 2.29 3.50
C ILE A 173 -8.46 1.92 3.76
N GLY A 174 -9.37 2.59 3.06
CA GLY A 174 -10.79 2.23 3.01
C GLY A 174 -11.06 1.31 1.83
N SER A 175 -11.37 0.06 2.11
CA SER A 175 -11.71 -0.98 1.11
C SER A 175 -13.20 -0.98 0.76
N LYS A 176 -13.57 -1.75 -0.28
CA LYS A 176 -14.96 -1.88 -0.77
C LYS A 176 -15.60 -0.53 -1.12
N PHE A 177 -14.79 0.44 -1.54
CA PHE A 177 -15.28 1.77 -1.94
C PHE A 177 -16.20 1.74 -3.18
N ASP A 178 -16.22 0.63 -3.90
CA ASP A 178 -17.15 0.33 -4.99
C ASP A 178 -18.59 0.07 -4.52
N GLN A 179 -18.83 -0.25 -3.25
CA GLN A 179 -20.14 -0.61 -2.71
C GLN A 179 -20.88 0.61 -2.14
N TYR A 180 -21.02 1.65 -2.97
CA TYR A 180 -21.54 2.96 -2.56
C TYR A 180 -22.94 2.92 -1.93
N MET A 181 -23.82 2.00 -2.36
CA MET A 181 -25.16 1.84 -1.78
C MET A 181 -25.15 1.19 -0.39
N HIS A 182 -24.03 0.59 0.01
CA HIS A 182 -23.86 -0.08 1.30
C HIS A 182 -22.83 0.64 2.18
N THR A 183 -22.55 1.92 1.89
CA THR A 183 -21.56 2.67 2.66
C THR A 183 -22.10 3.04 4.04
N ASP A 184 -21.42 2.55 5.08
CA ASP A 184 -21.68 2.86 6.49
C ASP A 184 -20.72 3.93 7.04
N VAL A 185 -19.68 4.27 6.28
CA VAL A 185 -18.68 5.29 6.63
C VAL A 185 -18.84 6.51 5.72
N PRO A 186 -19.55 7.56 6.15
CA PRO A 186 -19.79 8.76 5.35
C PRO A 186 -18.55 9.65 5.25
N ALA A 187 -18.53 10.52 4.24
CA ALA A 187 -17.40 11.43 3.98
C ALA A 187 -17.05 12.34 5.17
N ARG A 188 -18.05 12.77 5.95
CA ARG A 188 -17.84 13.59 7.16
C ARG A 188 -16.93 12.91 8.19
N ASP A 189 -17.04 11.59 8.33
CA ASP A 189 -16.27 10.83 9.32
C ASP A 189 -14.83 10.64 8.84
N LEU A 190 -14.63 10.47 7.53
CA LEU A 190 -13.29 10.49 6.94
C LEU A 190 -12.60 11.84 7.12
N THR A 191 -13.34 12.94 6.98
CA THR A 191 -12.81 14.29 7.19
C THR A 191 -12.41 14.49 8.65
N ALA A 192 -13.29 14.12 9.59
CA ALA A 192 -12.99 14.18 11.02
C ALA A 192 -11.76 13.32 11.39
N PHE A 193 -11.67 12.10 10.85
CA PHE A 193 -10.51 11.24 11.05
C PHE A 193 -9.21 11.87 10.52
N ARG A 194 -9.23 12.40 9.29
CA ARG A 194 -8.05 13.05 8.70
C ARG A 194 -7.59 14.27 9.50
N GLN A 195 -8.52 15.05 10.06
CA GLN A 195 -8.20 16.18 10.92
C GLN A 195 -7.61 15.75 12.26
N ALA A 196 -8.13 14.66 12.85
CA ALA A 196 -7.69 14.20 14.16
C ALA A 196 -6.33 13.47 14.14
N TRP A 197 -6.07 12.69 13.08
CA TRP A 197 -4.90 11.79 13.02
C TRP A 197 -3.82 12.25 12.05
N GLU A 198 -4.14 13.15 11.11
CA GLU A 198 -3.22 13.64 10.06
C GLU A 198 -2.55 12.53 9.24
N LEU A 199 -3.19 11.36 9.12
CA LEU A 199 -2.66 10.22 8.37
C LEU A 199 -3.11 10.24 6.90
N PRO A 200 -2.25 9.84 5.95
CA PRO A 200 -2.66 9.55 4.58
C PRO A 200 -3.79 8.51 4.55
N LEU A 201 -4.81 8.78 3.75
CA LEU A 201 -5.95 7.87 3.59
C LEU A 201 -6.26 7.63 2.11
N PHE A 202 -6.20 6.38 1.69
CA PHE A 202 -6.56 5.96 0.33
C PHE A 202 -7.88 5.20 0.31
N ARG A 203 -8.59 5.30 -0.81
CA ARG A 203 -9.82 4.56 -1.07
C ARG A 203 -9.56 3.54 -2.17
N VAL A 204 -9.99 2.31 -1.95
CA VAL A 204 -9.75 1.21 -2.87
C VAL A 204 -11.04 0.46 -3.14
N LYS A 205 -11.29 0.22 -4.43
CA LYS A 205 -12.37 -0.65 -4.89
C LYS A 205 -11.93 -2.11 -4.76
N SER A 206 -12.75 -2.96 -4.16
CA SER A 206 -12.50 -4.39 -3.97
C SER A 206 -13.11 -5.25 -5.08
N VAL A 207 -13.19 -4.71 -6.30
CA VAL A 207 -13.69 -5.42 -7.48
C VAL A 207 -12.57 -6.21 -8.19
N PRO A 208 -12.91 -7.33 -8.85
CA PRO A 208 -12.02 -8.02 -9.77
C PRO A 208 -11.45 -7.08 -10.83
N GLY A 209 -10.20 -7.33 -11.24
CA GLY A 209 -9.56 -6.56 -12.30
C GLY A 209 -10.27 -6.75 -13.65
N ARG A 210 -10.09 -5.77 -14.55
CA ARG A 210 -10.58 -5.90 -15.93
C ARG A 210 -9.92 -7.11 -16.60
N ARG A 211 -10.64 -7.76 -17.51
CA ARG A 211 -10.12 -8.89 -18.28
C ARG A 211 -9.79 -8.47 -19.72
N LEU A 212 -8.82 -9.15 -20.31
CA LEU A 212 -8.52 -9.07 -21.73
C LEU A 212 -9.67 -9.67 -22.56
N ALA A 213 -9.59 -9.53 -23.89
CA ALA A 213 -10.59 -10.02 -24.83
C ALA A 213 -10.90 -11.52 -24.73
N ASP A 214 -9.99 -12.32 -24.15
CA ASP A 214 -10.21 -13.75 -23.91
C ASP A 214 -11.19 -14.05 -22.75
N GLY A 215 -11.62 -13.03 -22.00
CA GLY A 215 -12.57 -13.14 -20.89
C GLY A 215 -12.04 -13.92 -19.67
N ARG A 216 -10.78 -14.36 -19.69
CA ARG A 216 -10.18 -15.19 -18.62
C ARG A 216 -9.03 -14.46 -17.95
N THR A 217 -8.25 -13.74 -18.73
CA THR A 217 -7.00 -13.14 -18.31
C THR A 217 -7.20 -11.77 -17.74
N LEU A 218 -6.65 -11.50 -16.55
CA LEU A 218 -6.59 -10.14 -16.02
C LEU A 218 -5.71 -9.25 -16.91
N ASP A 219 -6.24 -8.09 -17.26
CA ASP A 219 -5.51 -7.03 -17.93
C ASP A 219 -4.61 -6.33 -16.91
N GLY A 220 -3.33 -6.67 -16.96
CA GLY A 220 -2.30 -6.11 -16.10
C GLY A 220 -2.17 -4.59 -16.27
N ARG A 221 -2.35 -4.03 -17.48
CA ARG A 221 -2.24 -2.57 -17.68
C ARG A 221 -3.42 -1.84 -17.06
N ALA A 222 -4.63 -2.36 -17.22
CA ALA A 222 -5.80 -1.80 -16.53
C ALA A 222 -5.66 -1.92 -15.01
N GLY A 223 -5.15 -3.05 -14.51
CA GLY A 223 -4.87 -3.25 -13.10
C GLY A 223 -3.82 -2.29 -12.53
N LEU A 224 -2.82 -1.90 -13.33
CA LEU A 224 -1.85 -0.87 -12.95
C LEU A 224 -2.53 0.48 -12.69
N ALA A 225 -3.35 0.94 -13.63
CA ALA A 225 -4.06 2.22 -13.48
C ALA A 225 -4.98 2.22 -12.25
N ASP A 226 -5.67 1.10 -11.97
CA ASP A 226 -6.56 0.96 -10.82
C ASP A 226 -5.82 1.01 -9.46
N THR A 227 -4.52 0.77 -9.43
CA THR A 227 -3.70 0.65 -8.20
C THR A 227 -2.61 1.71 -8.07
N ALA A 228 -2.32 2.45 -9.15
CA ALA A 228 -1.23 3.41 -9.22
C ALA A 228 -1.31 4.49 -8.14
N HIS A 229 -2.50 4.99 -7.79
CA HIS A 229 -2.65 6.02 -6.74
C HIS A 229 -2.23 5.51 -5.36
N VAL A 230 -2.47 4.24 -5.05
CA VAL A 230 -2.04 3.62 -3.79
C VAL A 230 -0.55 3.35 -3.82
N LEU A 231 -0.02 2.78 -4.90
CA LEU A 231 1.39 2.43 -5.02
C LEU A 231 2.29 3.68 -5.07
N ASN A 232 1.88 4.72 -5.80
CA ASN A 232 2.54 6.03 -5.76
C ASN A 232 2.44 6.62 -4.36
N GLY A 233 1.25 6.66 -3.76
CA GLY A 233 1.06 7.21 -2.43
C GLY A 233 1.93 6.52 -1.37
N LEU A 234 2.07 5.20 -1.44
CA LEU A 234 2.95 4.41 -0.59
C LEU A 234 4.43 4.75 -0.83
N ALA A 235 4.86 4.80 -2.10
CA ALA A 235 6.21 5.21 -2.49
C ALA A 235 6.55 6.62 -1.97
N GLU A 236 5.62 7.57 -2.08
CA GLU A 236 5.82 8.94 -1.59
C GLU A 236 6.09 9.00 -0.10
N GLN A 237 5.27 8.31 0.70
CA GLN A 237 5.40 8.34 2.15
C GLN A 237 6.69 7.67 2.62
N LEU A 238 7.02 6.51 2.06
CA LEU A 238 8.21 5.74 2.41
C LEU A 238 9.49 6.43 1.96
N TRP A 239 9.54 6.90 0.71
CA TRP A 239 10.71 7.62 0.21
C TRP A 239 10.96 8.89 1.01
N HIS A 240 9.92 9.68 1.30
CA HIS A 240 10.06 10.87 2.14
C HIS A 240 10.59 10.54 3.52
N GLN A 241 10.09 9.47 4.15
CA GLN A 241 10.57 9.03 5.46
C GLN A 241 12.05 8.65 5.43
N ASP A 242 12.52 7.98 4.37
CA ASP A 242 13.94 7.69 4.19
C ASP A 242 14.78 8.96 4.01
N GLN A 243 14.29 9.93 3.23
CA GLN A 243 14.99 11.21 3.05
C GLN A 243 15.11 11.98 4.37
N VAL A 244 14.08 11.96 5.21
CA VAL A 244 14.11 12.54 6.55
C VAL A 244 15.09 11.77 7.44
N ALA A 245 15.04 10.44 7.44
CA ALA A 245 15.93 9.60 8.25
C ALA A 245 17.41 9.75 7.86
N ALA A 246 17.68 10.00 6.57
CA ALA A 246 19.00 10.30 6.05
C ALA A 246 19.47 11.75 6.31
N GLY A 247 18.62 12.60 6.91
CA GLY A 247 18.93 14.01 7.18
C GLY A 247 18.91 14.92 5.95
N LEU A 248 18.35 14.45 4.83
CA LEU A 248 18.23 15.21 3.58
C LEU A 248 17.02 16.14 3.58
N LEU A 249 16.01 15.84 4.39
CA LEU A 249 14.83 16.68 4.62
C LEU A 249 14.68 16.99 6.11
N PRO A 250 14.16 18.17 6.47
CA PRO A 250 13.94 18.54 7.87
C PRO A 250 12.89 17.62 8.51
N SER A 251 13.19 17.11 9.70
CA SER A 251 12.15 16.57 10.58
C SER A 251 11.30 17.72 11.09
N SER A 252 9.97 17.56 11.18
CA SER A 252 9.12 18.57 11.83
C SER A 252 9.67 18.84 13.22
N PRO A 253 9.79 20.11 13.66
CA PRO A 253 10.16 20.40 15.03
C PRO A 253 9.09 19.78 15.92
N GLU A 254 9.52 18.84 16.78
CA GLU A 254 8.70 18.43 17.92
C GLU A 254 8.28 19.71 18.63
N SER A 255 6.98 19.92 18.76
CA SER A 255 6.42 21.02 19.53
C SER A 255 7.06 20.98 20.91
N ALA A 256 8.05 21.86 21.12
CA ALA A 256 8.66 22.03 22.42
C ALA A 256 7.54 22.35 23.41
N PRO A 257 7.49 21.69 24.58
CA PRO A 257 6.52 22.06 25.60
C PRO A 257 6.89 23.47 26.06
N GLY A 258 6.00 24.42 25.77
CA GLY A 258 5.92 25.69 26.47
C GLY A 258 5.21 25.51 27.81
#